data_AF-R7RTL1-F1
#
_entry.id   AF-R7RTL1-F1
#
_cell.length_a   1.000
_cell.length_b   1.000
_cell.length_c   1.000
_cell.angle_alpha   90.00
_cell.angle_beta   90.00
_cell.angle_gamma   90.00
#
_symmetry.space_group_name_H-M   'P 1'
#
loop_
_entity.id
_entity.type
_entity.pdbx_description
1 polymer ?
#
loop_
_entity_poly.entity_id
_entity_poly.type
_entity_poly.pdbx_seq_one_letter_code
_entity_poly.pdbx_strand_id
1 'polypeptide(L)' 'MYNKLPDDTRFDITFERNIPKLIHYKDGIKIKGYLVDCEITGNPELIEVAYECGLGDRNSLGFGMIACK' A
#
# COMPACT_ATOMS: atom_id res chain seq x y z
N MET A 1 6.21 -16.30 -12.70
CA MET A 1 6.96 -15.35 -11.87
C MET A 1 7.63 -14.39 -12.83
N TYR A 2 7.28 -13.10 -12.80
CA TYR A 2 7.67 -12.12 -13.82
C TYR A 2 9.19 -11.87 -13.76
N ASN A 3 9.96 -12.61 -14.57
CA ASN A 3 11.43 -12.57 -14.62
C ASN A 3 11.98 -11.39 -15.44
N LYS A 4 11.19 -10.34 -15.65
CA LYS A 4 11.58 -9.13 -16.36
C LYS A 4 11.14 -7.94 -15.51
N LEU A 5 12.07 -7.02 -15.26
CA LEU A 5 11.69 -5.72 -14.69
C LEU A 5 10.73 -5.04 -15.67
N PRO A 6 9.71 -4.31 -15.17
CA PRO A 6 8.86 -3.51 -16.03
C PRO A 6 9.72 -2.55 -16.85
N ASP A 7 9.34 -2.32 -18.10
CA ASP A 7 10.06 -1.38 -18.97
C ASP A 7 9.91 0.07 -18.45
N ASP A 8 8.85 0.36 -17.68
CA ASP A 8 8.64 1.62 -16.95
C ASP A 8 8.47 1.36 -15.44
N THR A 9 9.33 1.96 -14.63
CA THR A 9 9.32 1.83 -13.17
C THR A 9 8.79 3.06 -12.45
N ARG A 10 8.21 4.04 -13.16
CA ARG A 10 7.62 5.22 -12.53
C ARG A 10 6.42 4.82 -11.68
N PHE A 11 6.47 5.21 -10.42
CA PHE A 11 5.43 4.98 -9.43
C PHE A 11 5.52 6.08 -8.38
N ASP A 12 4.74 7.13 -8.58
CA ASP A 12 4.63 8.28 -7.70
C ASP A 12 3.37 8.14 -6.84
N ILE A 13 3.52 8.38 -5.55
CA ILE A 13 2.42 8.34 -4.58
C ILE A 13 2.45 9.60 -3.72
N THR A 14 1.28 10.23 -3.60
CA THR A 14 1.08 11.38 -2.70
C THR A 14 0.02 11.03 -1.66
N PHE A 15 0.20 11.58 -0.47
CA PHE A 15 -0.66 11.35 0.68
C PHE A 15 -1.21 12.69 1.17
N GLU A 16 -2.52 12.88 1.12
CA GLU A 16 -3.12 14.15 1.52
C GLU A 16 -3.42 14.18 3.03
N ARG A 17 -4.36 13.32 3.47
CA ARG A 17 -4.87 13.31 4.84
C ARG A 17 -4.60 11.99 5.51
N ASN A 18 -3.69 11.98 6.47
CA ASN A 18 -3.42 10.80 7.29
C ASN A 18 -4.19 10.85 8.62
N ILE A 19 -4.79 9.72 8.99
CA ILE A 19 -5.42 9.50 10.29
C ILE A 19 -4.62 8.39 10.98
N PRO A 20 -3.77 8.72 11.98
CA PRO A 20 -2.99 7.70 12.67
C PRO A 20 -3.90 6.76 13.45
N LYS A 21 -3.57 5.46 13.42
CA LYS A 21 -4.24 4.40 14.16
C LYS A 21 -3.22 3.55 14.88
N LEU A 22 -3.56 3.11 16.09
CA LEU A 22 -2.79 2.12 16.84
C LEU A 22 -3.56 0.80 16.80
N ILE A 23 -2.99 -0.19 16.12
CA ILE A 23 -3.59 -1.51 15.95
C ILE A 23 -2.96 -2.44 16.98
N HIS A 24 -3.80 -3.06 17.79
CA HIS A 24 -3.39 -4.09 18.74
C HIS A 24 -3.37 -5.44 18.01
N TYR A 25 -2.17 -5.97 17.79
CA TYR A 25 -1.94 -7.26 17.18
C TYR A 25 -1.62 -8.31 18.25
N LYS A 26 -1.50 -9.56 17.82
CA LYS A 26 -1.27 -10.73 18.69
C LYS A 26 -0.11 -10.51 19.67
N ASP A 27 -0.19 -11.18 20.81
CA ASP A 27 0.86 -11.18 21.86
C ASP A 27 1.21 -9.79 22.40
N GLY A 28 0.24 -8.87 22.40
CA GLY A 28 0.41 -7.52 22.93
C GLY A 28 1.21 -6.58 22.01
N ILE A 29 1.55 -7.03 20.80
CA ILE A 29 2.26 -6.20 19.80
C ILE A 29 1.34 -5.04 19.40
N LYS A 30 1.87 -3.82 19.42
CA LYS A 30 1.15 -2.63 18.96
C LYS A 30 1.79 -2.11 17.68
N ILE A 31 1.00 -2.01 16.62
CA ILE A 31 1.42 -1.55 15.30
C ILE A 31 0.81 -0.17 15.05
N LYS A 32 1.66 0.82 14.78
CA LYS A 32 1.19 2.14 14.34
C LYS A 32 0.98 2.11 12.83
N GLY A 33 -0.21 2.49 12.38
CA GLY A 33 -0.58 2.60 10.97
C GLY A 33 -1.30 3.92 10.68
N TYR A 34 -1.62 4.14 9.41
CA TYR A 34 -2.32 5.34 8.93
C TYR A 34 -3.45 4.93 8.00
N LEU A 35 -4.64 5.50 8.21
CA LEU A 35 -5.69 5.53 7.19
C LEU A 35 -5.52 6.82 6.41
N VAL A 36 -5.39 6.72 5.10
CA VAL A 36 -5.00 7.86 4.27
C VAL A 36 -5.67 7.78 2.90
N ASP A 37 -6.15 8.92 2.42
CA ASP A 37 -6.48 9.09 1.00
C ASP A 37 -5.16 9.34 0.24
N CYS A 38 -4.91 8.57 -0.82
CA CYS A 38 -3.70 8.66 -1.63
C CYS A 38 -4.03 8.80 -3.12
N GLU A 39 -3.17 9.51 -3.84
CA GLU A 39 -3.16 9.55 -5.30
C GLU A 39 -1.91 8.84 -5.80
N ILE A 40 -2.09 7.94 -6.78
CA ILE A 40 -1.01 7.12 -7.34
C ILE A 40 -0.97 7.38 -8.84
N THR A 41 0.21 7.75 -9.35
CA THR A 41 0.46 7.97 -10.78
C THR A 41 1.70 7.17 -11.19
N GLY A 42 1.62 6.42 -12.29
CA GLY A 42 2.74 5.59 -12.71
C GLY A 42 2.36 4.51 -13.71
N ASN A 43 3.21 3.50 -13.84
CA ASN A 43 2.97 2.35 -14.70
C ASN A 43 1.69 1.60 -14.25
N PRO A 44 0.70 1.39 -15.14
CA PRO A 44 -0.52 0.66 -14.82
C PRO A 44 -0.31 -0.71 -14.20
N GLU A 45 0.69 -1.48 -14.65
CA GLU A 45 0.99 -2.82 -14.10
C GLU A 45 1.45 -2.73 -12.63
N LEU A 46 2.22 -1.69 -12.29
CA LEU A 46 2.66 -1.46 -10.90
C LEU A 46 1.50 -0.99 -10.02
N ILE A 47 0.59 -0.18 -10.57
CA ILE A 47 -0.63 0.25 -9.87
C ILE A 47 -1.55 -0.94 -9.61
N GLU A 48 -1.70 -1.84 -10.58
CA GLU A 48 -2.48 -3.07 -10.43
C GLU A 48 -1.89 -3.96 -9.33
N VAL A 49 -0.56 -4.14 -9.31
CA VAL A 49 0.11 -4.88 -8.22
C VAL A 49 -0.15 -4.22 -6.86
N ALA A 50 -0.07 -2.89 -6.77
CA ALA A 50 -0.36 -2.17 -5.53
C ALA A 50 -1.82 -2.34 -5.09
N TYR A 51 -2.77 -2.40 -6.04
CA TYR A 51 -4.19 -2.62 -5.77
C TYR A 51 -4.45 -4.03 -5.24
N GLU A 52 -3.90 -5.05 -5.92
CA GLU A 52 -4.13 -6.46 -5.59
C GLU A 52 -3.37 -6.91 -4.34
N CYS A 53 -2.13 -6.44 -4.17
CA CYS A 53 -1.26 -6.88 -3.08
C CYS A 53 -1.24 -5.92 -1.90
N GLY A 54 -1.70 -4.68 -2.06
CA GLY A 54 -1.59 -3.61 -1.07
C GLY A 54 -0.25 -2.85 -1.12
N LEU A 55 -0.27 -1.63 -0.58
CA LEU A 55 0.88 -0.74 -0.45
C LEU A 55 1.65 -0.95 0.85
N GLY A 56 2.98 -0.89 0.76
CA GLY A 56 3.87 -0.91 1.91
C GLY A 56 4.19 -2.33 2.38
N ASP A 57 4.15 -2.54 3.69
CA ASP A 57 4.59 -3.78 4.34
C ASP A 57 3.45 -4.41 5.16
N ARG A 58 3.60 -5.70 5.50
CA ARG A 58 2.66 -6.49 6.31
C ARG A 58 1.28 -6.65 5.68
N ASN A 59 1.21 -6.68 4.36
CA ASN A 59 -0.04 -6.81 3.63
C ASN A 59 -0.75 -8.13 3.97
N SER A 60 0.01 -9.21 4.17
CA SER A 60 -0.50 -10.50 4.65
C SER A 60 -1.09 -10.48 6.06
N LEU A 61 -0.84 -9.42 6.85
CA LEU A 61 -1.45 -9.19 8.16
C LEU A 61 -2.68 -8.28 8.10
N GLY A 62 -3.13 -7.90 6.89
CA GLY A 62 -4.33 -7.08 6.67
C GLY A 62 -4.07 -5.57 6.62
N PHE A 63 -2.85 -5.14 6.29
CA PHE A 63 -2.49 -3.73 6.12
C PHE A 63 -2.30 -3.39 4.63
N GLY A 64 -2.25 -2.09 4.31
CA GLY A 64 -1.84 -1.64 2.98
C GLY A 64 -2.88 -1.76 1.87
N MET A 65 -4.02 -2.42 2.10
CA MET A 65 -5.09 -2.50 1.11
C MET A 65 -5.58 -1.11 0.72
N ILE A 66 -5.70 -0.87 -0.59
CA ILE A 66 -6.26 0.34 -1.17
C ILE A 66 -7.56 0.03 -1.92
N ALA A 67 -8.41 1.03 -2.08
CA ALA A 67 -9.64 0.92 -2.86
C ALA A 67 -9.84 2.20 -3.66
N CYS A 68 -10.26 2.07 -4.92
CA CYS A 68 -10.67 3.21 -5.72
C CYS A 68 -12.04 3.68 -5.25
N LYS A 69 -12.19 4.99 -5.04
CA LYS A 69 -13.49 5.63 -4.80
C LYS A 69 -14.29 5.79 -6.08
#